data_AF-A0A2V7VPC3-F1
#
_entry.id   AF-A0A2V7VPC3-F1
#
_cell.length_a   1.000
_cell.length_b   1.000
_cell.length_c   1.000
_cell.angle_alpha   90.00
_cell.angle_beta   90.00
_cell.angle_gamma   90.00
#
_symmetry.space_group_name_H-M   'P 1'
#
loop_
_entity.id
_entity.type
_entity.pdbx_description
1 polymer ?
#
loop_
_entity_poly.entity_id
_entity_poly.type
_entity_poly.pdbx_seq_one_letter_code
_entity_poly.pdbx_strand_id
1 'polypeptide(L)'
;GLRTFARDARRIEESLRDEGCRVAFQGIRPGGTTGRVISPDRRARLLREYLERRSRAAAEMMADTAACQLTLDPTPWTDVMELSRAVVRSRDELERRWNPRRPGPSRRAIWEQVDPERCLPPRGMVEGTWSDEACLDHVLSRPSIVVAAADGRLVPFEGNFYDAVAAFPLGDDLAAPFARFMKHIYYPVKPRIMPELRLLDSREPERLAELEHLLAGLGLPGWRSGAPRRITRDDEPADLGQAVMERMCMKTSLMNG
;
A
#
# COMPACT_ATOMS: atom_id res chain seq x y z
N GLY A 1 17.24 7.42 -4.36
CA GLY A 1 17.37 7.40 -2.89
C GLY A 1 16.74 8.64 -2.26
N LEU A 2 16.54 8.66 -0.94
CA LEU A 2 15.80 9.72 -0.21
C LEU A 2 16.32 11.15 -0.50
N ARG A 3 17.63 11.33 -0.70
CA ARG A 3 18.23 12.62 -1.08
C ARG A 3 17.76 13.13 -2.44
N THR A 4 17.64 12.24 -3.42
CA THR A 4 17.11 12.55 -4.76
C THR A 4 15.66 13.01 -4.63
N PHE A 5 14.85 12.28 -3.86
CA PHE A 5 13.46 12.66 -3.57
C PHE A 5 13.39 14.05 -2.93
N ALA A 6 14.22 14.35 -1.91
CA ALA A 6 14.19 15.66 -1.25
C ALA A 6 14.59 16.82 -2.17
N ARG A 7 15.51 16.59 -3.11
CA ARG A 7 15.84 17.58 -4.14
C ARG A 7 14.66 17.79 -5.10
N ASP A 8 14.05 16.72 -5.57
CA ASP A 8 12.98 16.80 -6.57
C ASP A 8 11.70 17.39 -5.94
N ALA A 9 11.40 17.07 -4.68
CA ALA A 9 10.33 17.68 -3.91
C ALA A 9 10.49 19.20 -3.76
N ARG A 10 11.73 19.68 -3.49
CA ARG A 10 12.01 21.12 -3.43
C ARG A 10 11.80 21.83 -4.76
N ARG A 11 12.21 21.21 -5.87
CA ARG A 11 11.96 21.75 -7.22
C ARG A 11 10.48 21.88 -7.52
N ILE A 12 9.68 20.89 -7.11
CA ILE A 12 8.22 20.93 -7.26
C ILE A 12 7.63 22.04 -6.40
N GLU A 13 8.07 22.17 -5.15
CA GLU A 13 7.61 23.25 -4.26
C GLU A 13 7.94 24.64 -4.81
N GLU A 14 9.16 24.84 -5.33
CA GLU A 14 9.59 26.08 -5.99
C GLU A 14 8.70 26.41 -7.19
N SER A 15 8.49 25.45 -8.09
CA SER A 15 7.61 25.64 -9.25
C SER A 15 6.16 25.95 -8.86
N LEU A 16 5.65 25.32 -7.81
CA LEU A 16 4.30 25.62 -7.30
C LEU A 16 4.22 27.01 -6.67
N ARG A 17 5.28 27.47 -6.01
CA ARG A 17 5.36 28.81 -5.42
C ARG A 17 5.31 29.90 -6.49
N ASP A 18 5.96 29.68 -7.62
CA ASP A 18 5.94 30.59 -8.78
C ASP A 18 4.52 30.75 -9.35
N GLU A 19 3.69 29.71 -9.24
CA GLU A 19 2.26 29.70 -9.61
C GLU A 19 1.34 30.22 -8.48
N GLY A 20 1.90 30.80 -7.41
CA GLY A 20 1.14 31.29 -6.26
C GLY A 20 0.55 30.20 -5.36
N CYS A 21 0.95 28.93 -5.55
CA CYS A 21 0.54 27.82 -4.70
C CYS A 21 1.44 27.69 -3.46
N ARG A 22 0.92 27.04 -2.42
CA ARG A 22 1.69 26.63 -1.23
C ARG A 22 1.54 25.14 -1.00
N VAL A 23 2.66 24.49 -0.72
CA VAL A 23 2.69 23.07 -0.34
C VAL A 23 2.69 22.96 1.18
N ALA A 24 1.90 22.04 1.72
CA ALA A 24 1.88 21.73 3.14
C ALA A 24 2.14 20.24 3.35
N PHE A 25 3.17 19.91 4.12
CA PHE A 25 3.56 18.53 4.39
C PHE A 25 2.93 18.03 5.70
N GLN A 26 1.79 17.37 5.57
CA GLN A 26 1.01 16.93 6.71
C GLN A 26 0.20 15.68 6.38
N GLY A 27 -0.05 14.84 7.39
CA GLY A 27 -0.81 13.60 7.18
C GLY A 27 -2.30 13.80 6.92
N ILE A 28 -2.87 14.92 7.39
CA ILE A 28 -4.26 15.30 7.14
C ILE A 28 -4.35 16.78 6.78
N ARG A 29 -5.19 17.09 5.81
CA ARG A 29 -5.56 18.45 5.41
C ARG A 29 -6.20 19.23 6.58
N PRO A 30 -5.73 20.45 6.86
CA PRO A 30 -6.29 21.33 7.87
C PRO A 30 -7.55 21.99 7.31
N GLY A 31 -8.56 22.20 8.17
CA GLY A 31 -9.78 22.93 7.80
C GLY A 31 -10.95 22.07 7.28
N GLY A 32 -10.88 20.74 7.39
CA GLY A 32 -12.03 19.86 7.13
C GLY A 32 -12.38 19.67 5.65
N THR A 33 -13.68 19.49 5.35
CA THR A 33 -14.16 18.94 4.08
C THR A 33 -14.36 19.94 2.93
N THR A 34 -14.22 21.24 3.20
CA THR A 34 -14.50 22.30 2.23
C THR A 34 -13.42 22.34 1.14
N GLY A 35 -13.84 22.31 -0.14
CA GLY A 35 -12.93 22.36 -1.29
C GLY A 35 -12.09 21.10 -1.47
N ARG A 36 -12.62 19.92 -1.09
CA ARG A 36 -12.02 18.61 -1.41
C ARG A 36 -11.89 18.45 -2.92
N VAL A 37 -10.67 18.16 -3.38
CA VAL A 37 -10.40 17.79 -4.76
C VAL A 37 -10.00 16.32 -4.75
N ILE A 38 -10.85 15.49 -5.33
CA ILE A 38 -10.51 14.09 -5.60
C ILE A 38 -10.06 14.04 -7.06
N SER A 39 -9.02 13.26 -7.33
CA SER A 39 -8.50 13.07 -8.68
C SER A 39 -9.64 12.72 -9.67
N PRO A 40 -9.68 13.35 -10.86
CA PRO A 40 -10.70 13.07 -11.87
C PRO A 40 -10.47 11.72 -12.57
N ASP A 41 -9.37 11.03 -12.27
CA ASP A 41 -9.03 9.77 -12.90
C ASP A 41 -10.11 8.70 -12.68
N ARG A 42 -10.33 7.88 -13.71
CA ARG A 42 -11.41 6.89 -13.70
C ARG A 42 -11.28 5.89 -12.56
N ARG A 43 -10.05 5.55 -12.16
CA ARG A 43 -9.81 4.59 -11.08
C ARG A 43 -10.19 5.21 -9.73
N ALA A 44 -9.80 6.45 -9.45
CA ALA A 44 -10.20 7.17 -8.24
C ALA A 44 -11.72 7.30 -8.15
N ARG A 45 -12.41 7.56 -9.26
CA ARG A 45 -13.88 7.60 -9.25
C ARG A 45 -14.51 6.27 -8.83
N LEU A 46 -14.06 5.16 -9.43
CA LEU A 46 -14.57 3.82 -9.11
C LEU A 46 -14.24 3.42 -7.67
N LEU A 47 -13.03 3.75 -7.20
CA LEU A 47 -12.63 3.58 -5.79
C LEU A 47 -13.55 4.35 -4.85
N ARG A 48 -13.86 5.60 -5.18
CA ARG A 48 -14.73 6.45 -4.37
C ARG A 48 -16.14 5.87 -4.28
N GLU A 49 -16.74 5.54 -5.43
CA GLU A 49 -18.09 4.94 -5.49
C GLU A 49 -18.17 3.63 -4.69
N TYR A 50 -17.11 2.82 -4.69
CA TYR A 50 -17.03 1.62 -3.88
C TYR A 50 -16.89 1.93 -2.37
N LEU A 51 -15.94 2.79 -1.99
CA LEU A 51 -15.61 3.03 -0.60
C LEU A 51 -16.67 3.87 0.13
N GLU A 52 -17.31 4.83 -0.54
CA GLU A 52 -18.37 5.67 0.05
C GLU A 52 -19.63 4.86 0.40
N ARG A 53 -19.88 3.75 -0.30
CA ARG A 53 -20.94 2.79 0.09
C ARG A 53 -20.63 2.07 1.40
N ARG A 54 -19.36 1.96 1.79
CA ARG A 54 -18.91 1.22 2.98
C ARG A 54 -18.66 2.12 4.17
N SER A 55 -18.17 3.33 3.94
CA SER A 55 -17.81 4.24 5.04
C SER A 55 -17.89 5.70 4.64
N ARG A 56 -18.41 6.52 5.57
CA ARG A 56 -18.39 7.99 5.48
C ARG A 56 -16.97 8.55 5.54
N ALA A 57 -16.00 7.79 6.07
CA ALA A 57 -14.59 8.17 6.13
C ALA A 57 -13.88 8.05 4.78
N ALA A 58 -14.49 7.42 3.76
CA ALA A 58 -13.88 7.20 2.45
C ALA A 58 -13.43 8.50 1.77
N ALA A 59 -14.32 9.50 1.73
CA ALA A 59 -14.03 10.79 1.13
C ALA A 59 -12.90 11.53 1.86
N GLU A 60 -12.82 11.39 3.19
CA GLU A 60 -11.73 11.96 4.00
C GLU A 60 -10.41 11.27 3.70
N MET A 61 -10.39 9.93 3.68
CA MET A 61 -9.20 9.17 3.32
C MET A 61 -8.67 9.56 1.93
N MET A 62 -9.55 9.64 0.93
CA MET A 62 -9.17 9.87 -0.46
C MET A 62 -8.77 11.30 -0.79
N ALA A 63 -9.35 12.30 -0.09
CA ALA A 63 -9.16 13.71 -0.42
C ALA A 63 -8.27 14.46 0.58
N ASP A 64 -8.28 14.03 1.86
CA ASP A 64 -7.70 14.80 2.95
C ASP A 64 -6.50 14.12 3.61
N THR A 65 -6.14 12.89 3.23
CA THR A 65 -4.97 12.23 3.82
C THR A 65 -3.77 12.20 2.89
N ALA A 66 -2.57 12.42 3.44
CA ALA A 66 -1.31 12.27 2.71
C ALA A 66 -0.33 11.41 3.50
N ALA A 67 0.47 10.62 2.79
CA ALA A 67 1.35 9.61 3.36
C ALA A 67 2.80 9.84 2.94
N CYS A 68 3.74 9.58 3.86
CA CYS A 68 5.08 9.18 3.47
C CYS A 68 5.08 7.66 3.30
N GLN A 69 5.41 7.18 2.10
CA GLN A 69 5.47 5.75 1.81
C GLN A 69 6.89 5.37 1.40
N LEU A 70 7.39 4.29 1.98
CA LEU A 70 8.69 3.73 1.63
C LEU A 70 8.48 2.42 0.91
N THR A 71 9.02 2.31 -0.30
CA THR A 71 9.11 1.05 -1.01
C THR A 71 10.48 0.47 -0.74
N LEU A 72 10.53 -0.76 -0.24
CA LEU A 72 11.80 -1.46 -0.02
C LEU A 72 12.23 -2.21 -1.28
N ASP A 73 13.48 -2.66 -1.26
CA ASP A 73 14.04 -3.55 -2.28
C ASP A 73 13.23 -4.87 -2.36
N PRO A 74 13.32 -5.59 -3.50
CA PRO A 74 12.69 -6.89 -3.62
C PRO A 74 13.01 -7.80 -2.43
N THR A 75 11.96 -8.32 -1.80
CA THR A 75 12.03 -9.05 -0.52
C THR A 75 11.21 -10.34 -0.64
N PRO A 76 11.76 -11.51 -0.23
CA PRO A 76 11.02 -12.76 -0.21
C PRO A 76 9.75 -12.66 0.63
N TRP A 77 8.70 -13.42 0.28
CA TRP A 77 7.41 -13.34 0.97
C TRP A 77 7.50 -13.58 2.48
N THR A 78 8.31 -14.56 2.90
CA THR A 78 8.61 -14.86 4.32
C THR A 78 9.08 -13.61 5.07
N ASP A 79 10.02 -12.88 4.47
CA ASP A 79 10.63 -11.69 5.05
C ASP A 79 9.66 -10.51 5.02
N VAL A 80 8.78 -10.43 4.02
CA VAL A 80 7.68 -9.46 3.99
C VAL A 80 6.69 -9.70 5.13
N MET A 81 6.42 -10.96 5.50
CA MET A 81 5.58 -11.29 6.66
C MET A 81 6.26 -10.89 7.96
N GLU A 82 7.54 -11.23 8.14
CA GLU A 82 8.30 -10.80 9.32
C GLU A 82 8.38 -9.27 9.46
N LEU A 83 8.61 -8.57 8.34
CA LEU A 83 8.56 -7.11 8.29
C LEU A 83 7.17 -6.59 8.70
N SER A 84 6.11 -7.20 8.18
CA SER A 84 4.73 -6.82 8.53
C SER A 84 4.48 -6.97 10.04
N ARG A 85 4.92 -8.07 10.64
CA ARG A 85 4.81 -8.34 12.08
C ARG A 85 5.61 -7.33 12.90
N ALA A 86 6.86 -7.06 12.52
CA ALA A 86 7.72 -6.07 13.18
C ALA A 86 7.10 -4.67 13.14
N VAL A 87 6.65 -4.23 11.95
CA VAL A 87 6.04 -2.91 11.77
C VAL A 87 4.74 -2.76 12.56
N VAL A 88 3.89 -3.78 12.60
CA VAL A 88 2.65 -3.72 13.39
C VAL A 88 2.95 -3.64 14.89
N ARG A 89 3.93 -4.40 15.40
CA ARG A 89 4.36 -4.33 16.81
C ARG A 89 4.94 -2.97 17.19
N SER A 90 5.70 -2.35 16.29
CA SER A 90 6.35 -1.05 16.53
C SER A 90 5.51 0.14 16.06
N ARG A 91 4.27 -0.09 15.58
CA ARG A 91 3.46 0.93 14.91
C ARG A 91 3.22 2.16 15.77
N ASP A 92 2.81 1.97 17.03
CA ASP A 92 2.50 3.08 17.93
C ASP A 92 3.74 3.94 18.21
N GLU A 93 4.91 3.31 18.37
CA GLU A 93 6.19 4.01 18.55
C GLU A 93 6.57 4.81 17.29
N LEU A 94 6.48 4.18 16.12
CA LEU A 94 6.75 4.79 14.83
C LEU A 94 5.87 6.00 14.58
N GLU A 95 4.55 5.83 14.73
CA GLU A 95 3.57 6.90 14.54
C GLU A 95 3.80 8.02 15.57
N ARG A 96 4.09 7.69 16.84
CA ARG A 96 4.34 8.71 17.88
C ARG A 96 5.60 9.54 17.62
N ARG A 97 6.67 8.95 17.09
CA ARG A 97 7.93 9.67 16.79
C ARG A 97 7.86 10.48 15.51
N TRP A 98 7.16 9.96 14.50
CA TRP A 98 7.12 10.57 13.18
C TRP A 98 5.93 11.52 12.98
N ASN A 99 4.73 11.09 13.35
CA ASN A 99 3.50 11.83 13.05
C ASN A 99 3.36 13.02 14.02
N PRO A 100 3.06 14.22 13.50
CA PRO A 100 2.83 15.38 14.36
C PRO A 100 1.64 15.15 15.30
N ARG A 101 1.77 15.60 16.56
CA ARG A 101 0.66 15.63 17.51
C ARG A 101 -0.36 16.67 17.04
N ARG A 102 -1.64 16.30 16.99
CA ARG A 102 -2.73 17.21 16.67
C ARG A 102 -4.02 16.80 17.39
N PRO A 103 -4.97 17.74 17.58
CA PRO A 103 -6.33 17.40 17.98
C PRO A 103 -7.08 16.68 16.85
N GLY A 104 -8.07 15.87 17.20
CA GLY A 104 -8.93 15.14 16.26
C GLY A 104 -8.40 13.74 15.88
N PRO A 105 -9.01 13.08 14.86
CA PRO A 105 -8.63 11.73 14.47
C PRO A 105 -7.21 11.67 13.91
N SER A 106 -6.50 10.59 14.24
CA SER A 106 -5.25 10.25 13.56
C SER A 106 -5.54 9.81 12.12
N ARG A 107 -4.55 9.91 11.23
CA ARG A 107 -4.69 9.39 9.86
C ARG A 107 -5.04 7.91 9.91
N ARG A 108 -4.36 7.16 10.79
CA ARG A 108 -4.68 5.78 11.12
C ARG A 108 -6.17 5.56 11.42
N ALA A 109 -6.76 6.33 12.34
CA ALA A 109 -8.16 6.15 12.73
C ALA A 109 -9.12 6.31 11.54
N ILE A 110 -8.84 7.22 10.61
CA ILE A 110 -9.63 7.37 9.38
C ILE A 110 -9.52 6.12 8.52
N TRP A 111 -8.30 5.64 8.25
CA TRP A 111 -8.07 4.46 7.42
C TRP A 111 -8.74 3.20 8.01
N GLU A 112 -8.70 3.03 9.34
CA GLU A 112 -9.32 1.91 10.02
C GLU A 112 -10.85 1.93 9.95
N GLN A 113 -11.47 3.09 9.75
CA GLN A 113 -12.92 3.25 9.55
C GLN A 113 -13.37 3.04 8.10
N VAL A 114 -12.48 3.09 7.11
CA VAL A 114 -12.86 3.04 5.68
C VAL A 114 -13.28 1.65 5.26
N ASP A 115 -12.38 0.68 5.40
CA ASP A 115 -12.61 -0.72 5.04
C ASP A 115 -11.65 -1.60 5.86
N PRO A 116 -12.05 -2.04 7.06
CA PRO A 116 -11.19 -2.80 7.97
C PRO A 116 -10.54 -4.00 7.30
N GLU A 117 -11.26 -4.68 6.39
CA GLU A 117 -10.78 -5.87 5.68
C GLU A 117 -9.54 -5.63 4.81
N ARG A 118 -9.31 -4.38 4.39
CA ARG A 118 -8.19 -3.97 3.53
C ARG A 118 -7.17 -3.10 4.23
N CYS A 119 -7.57 -2.45 5.32
CA CYS A 119 -6.72 -1.53 6.07
C CYS A 119 -6.02 -2.19 7.26
N LEU A 120 -6.59 -3.29 7.78
CA LEU A 120 -6.04 -3.99 8.94
C LEU A 120 -5.60 -5.40 8.55
N PRO A 121 -4.31 -5.75 8.77
CA PRO A 121 -3.89 -7.14 8.65
C PRO A 121 -4.58 -7.96 9.76
N PRO A 122 -5.02 -9.20 9.47
CA PRO A 122 -5.68 -10.04 10.45
C PRO A 122 -4.73 -10.45 11.56
N ARG A 123 -5.29 -10.71 12.75
CA ARG A 123 -4.52 -11.04 13.96
C ARG A 123 -3.53 -12.19 13.75
N GLY A 124 -3.94 -13.27 13.09
CA GLY A 124 -3.06 -14.43 12.87
C GLY A 124 -1.85 -14.15 11.98
N MET A 125 -1.98 -13.23 11.02
CA MET A 125 -0.86 -12.74 10.20
C MET A 125 0.13 -11.94 11.06
N VAL A 126 -0.38 -11.08 11.95
CA VAL A 126 0.42 -10.21 12.84
C VAL A 126 1.09 -10.99 13.97
N GLU A 127 0.41 -11.99 14.53
CA GLU A 127 0.94 -12.82 15.63
C GLU A 127 1.83 -13.96 15.13
N GLY A 128 1.87 -14.19 13.81
CA GLY A 128 2.66 -15.28 13.21
C GLY A 128 2.10 -16.67 13.47
N THR A 129 0.80 -16.77 13.77
CA THR A 129 0.12 -18.06 13.96
C THR A 129 -0.37 -18.66 12.65
N TRP A 130 -0.47 -17.84 11.60
CA TRP A 130 -0.80 -18.29 10.25
C TRP A 130 0.45 -18.64 9.47
N SER A 131 0.37 -19.70 8.66
CA SER A 131 1.39 -19.98 7.67
C SER A 131 1.42 -18.91 6.59
N ASP A 132 2.51 -18.84 5.85
CA ASP A 132 2.68 -17.88 4.76
C ASP A 132 1.62 -18.07 3.67
N GLU A 133 1.24 -19.32 3.43
CA GLU A 133 0.16 -19.72 2.53
C GLU A 133 -1.19 -19.16 2.97
N ALA A 134 -1.51 -19.27 4.27
CA ALA A 134 -2.76 -18.74 4.81
C ALA A 134 -2.80 -17.21 4.75
N CYS A 135 -1.65 -16.55 4.95
CA CYS A 135 -1.52 -15.11 4.79
C CYS A 135 -1.76 -14.68 3.34
N LEU A 136 -1.14 -15.36 2.37
CA LEU A 136 -1.33 -15.09 0.95
C LEU A 136 -2.78 -15.31 0.52
N ASP A 137 -3.39 -16.43 0.93
CA ASP A 137 -4.79 -16.72 0.63
C ASP A 137 -5.74 -15.67 1.19
N HIS A 138 -5.50 -15.20 2.42
CA HIS A 138 -6.28 -14.14 3.01
C HIS A 138 -6.21 -12.86 2.16
N VAL A 139 -5.01 -12.46 1.74
CA VAL A 139 -4.81 -11.28 0.89
C VAL A 139 -5.54 -11.45 -0.44
N LEU A 140 -5.39 -12.59 -1.12
CA LEU A 140 -6.02 -12.87 -2.41
C LEU A 140 -7.55 -13.02 -2.32
N SER A 141 -8.08 -13.40 -1.16
CA SER A 141 -9.53 -13.49 -0.91
C SER A 141 -10.21 -12.13 -0.75
N ARG A 142 -9.44 -11.03 -0.58
CA ARG A 142 -10.05 -9.70 -0.47
C ARG A 142 -10.74 -9.37 -1.79
N PRO A 143 -11.92 -8.73 -1.78
CA PRO A 143 -12.57 -8.39 -3.04
C PRO A 143 -11.65 -7.48 -3.86
N SER A 144 -11.71 -7.53 -5.17
CA SER A 144 -11.18 -6.46 -6.00
C SER A 144 -12.15 -5.28 -5.94
N ILE A 145 -11.73 -4.13 -6.48
CA ILE A 145 -12.63 -3.00 -6.73
C ILE A 145 -12.72 -2.77 -8.25
N VAL A 146 -11.58 -2.94 -8.92
CA VAL A 146 -11.48 -2.88 -10.37
C VAL A 146 -10.56 -3.98 -10.89
N VAL A 147 -10.91 -4.53 -12.05
CA VAL A 147 -10.05 -5.38 -12.88
C VAL A 147 -9.75 -4.60 -14.17
N ALA A 148 -8.63 -4.88 -14.84
CA ALA A 148 -8.48 -4.41 -16.22
C ALA A 148 -8.77 -5.57 -17.15
N ALA A 149 -9.66 -5.35 -18.12
CA ALA A 149 -9.84 -6.26 -19.23
C ALA A 149 -8.57 -6.26 -20.10
N ALA A 150 -8.48 -7.24 -21.01
CA ALA A 150 -7.34 -7.41 -21.92
C ALA A 150 -7.03 -6.15 -22.76
N ASP A 151 -8.06 -5.35 -23.07
CA ASP A 151 -7.97 -4.07 -23.77
C ASP A 151 -7.45 -2.90 -22.89
N GLY A 152 -7.10 -3.17 -21.63
CA GLY A 152 -6.66 -2.17 -20.65
C GLY A 152 -7.78 -1.39 -19.98
N ARG A 153 -9.05 -1.60 -20.36
CA ARG A 153 -10.20 -0.91 -19.78
C ARG A 153 -10.43 -1.38 -18.34
N LEU A 154 -10.54 -0.44 -17.41
CA LEU A 154 -10.93 -0.74 -16.04
C LEU A 154 -12.41 -1.12 -15.97
N VAL A 155 -12.72 -2.22 -15.29
CA VAL A 155 -14.08 -2.72 -15.08
C VAL A 155 -14.32 -2.81 -13.57
N PRO A 156 -15.41 -2.22 -13.04
CA PRO A 156 -15.81 -2.44 -11.65
C PRO A 156 -16.00 -3.93 -11.40
N PHE A 157 -15.42 -4.46 -10.33
CA PHE A 157 -15.49 -5.89 -10.03
C PHE A 157 -15.38 -6.09 -8.53
N GLU A 158 -16.33 -6.83 -7.95
CA GLU A 158 -16.44 -7.08 -6.50
C GLU A 158 -16.26 -8.57 -6.15
N GLY A 159 -15.56 -9.34 -6.99
CA GLY A 159 -15.07 -10.69 -6.65
C GLY A 159 -13.62 -10.66 -6.16
N ASN A 160 -13.14 -11.74 -5.57
CA ASN A 160 -11.75 -11.88 -5.12
C ASN A 160 -10.77 -12.02 -6.32
N PHE A 161 -9.46 -12.14 -6.06
CA PHE A 161 -8.47 -12.25 -7.15
C PHE A 161 -8.69 -13.50 -8.02
N TYR A 162 -9.05 -14.63 -7.42
CA TYR A 162 -9.34 -15.87 -8.14
C TYR A 162 -10.57 -15.72 -9.05
N ASP A 163 -11.62 -15.07 -8.54
CA ASP A 163 -12.82 -14.78 -9.33
C ASP A 163 -12.49 -13.89 -10.53
N ALA A 164 -11.57 -12.94 -10.37
CA ALA A 164 -11.13 -12.07 -11.46
C ALA A 164 -10.41 -12.85 -12.55
N VAL A 165 -9.54 -13.80 -12.18
CA VAL A 165 -8.84 -14.61 -13.19
C VAL A 165 -9.78 -15.58 -13.90
N ALA A 166 -10.78 -16.10 -13.19
CA ALA A 166 -11.79 -16.96 -13.82
C ALA A 166 -12.73 -16.16 -14.76
N ALA A 167 -13.08 -14.93 -14.40
CA ALA A 167 -14.08 -14.14 -15.11
C ALA A 167 -13.52 -13.30 -16.28
N PHE A 168 -12.22 -13.05 -16.31
CA PHE A 168 -11.60 -12.18 -17.33
C PHE A 168 -10.45 -12.87 -18.06
N PRO A 169 -10.29 -12.63 -19.37
CA PRO A 169 -9.15 -13.14 -20.13
C PRO A 169 -7.90 -12.30 -19.79
N LEU A 170 -7.26 -12.60 -18.65
CA LEU A 170 -6.13 -11.83 -18.12
C LEU A 170 -4.77 -12.23 -18.72
N GLY A 171 -4.74 -13.27 -19.56
CA GLY A 171 -3.52 -13.83 -20.14
C GLY A 171 -2.78 -14.76 -19.17
N ASP A 172 -1.71 -15.40 -19.65
CA ASP A 172 -0.91 -16.35 -18.87
C ASP A 172 0.02 -15.66 -17.85
N ASP A 173 0.38 -14.39 -18.11
CA ASP A 173 1.17 -13.56 -17.19
C ASP A 173 0.25 -12.77 -16.24
N LEU A 174 0.13 -13.26 -15.02
CA LEU A 174 -0.70 -12.65 -13.99
C LEU A 174 0.00 -11.55 -13.18
N ALA A 175 1.25 -11.19 -13.49
CA ALA A 175 2.00 -10.19 -12.73
C ALA A 175 1.31 -8.81 -12.75
N ALA A 176 0.85 -8.36 -13.91
CA ALA A 176 0.17 -7.07 -14.04
C ALA A 176 -1.23 -7.05 -13.39
N PRO A 177 -2.10 -8.07 -13.59
CA PRO A 177 -3.33 -8.22 -12.81
C PRO A 177 -3.11 -8.25 -11.30
N PHE A 178 -2.16 -9.04 -10.81
CA PHE A 178 -1.82 -9.12 -9.40
C PHE A 178 -1.32 -7.78 -8.84
N ALA A 179 -0.40 -7.12 -9.55
CA ALA A 179 0.08 -5.80 -9.16
C ALA A 179 -1.05 -4.77 -9.07
N ARG A 180 -2.08 -4.87 -9.92
CA ARG A 180 -3.27 -4.02 -9.89
C ARG A 180 -4.18 -4.37 -8.71
N PHE A 181 -4.44 -5.65 -8.48
CA PHE A 181 -5.18 -6.15 -7.32
C PHE A 181 -4.59 -5.64 -6.00
N MET A 182 -3.27 -5.75 -5.84
CA MET A 182 -2.54 -5.31 -4.65
C MET A 182 -2.66 -3.80 -4.37
N LYS A 183 -3.07 -2.99 -5.36
CA LYS A 183 -3.36 -1.56 -5.13
C LYS A 183 -4.64 -1.33 -4.32
N HIS A 184 -5.47 -2.36 -4.08
CA HIS A 184 -6.66 -2.33 -3.25
C HIS A 184 -6.43 -2.90 -1.83
N ILE A 185 -5.18 -3.22 -1.50
CA ILE A 185 -4.75 -3.62 -0.16
C ILE A 185 -4.03 -2.43 0.48
N TYR A 186 -4.42 -2.08 1.70
CA TYR A 186 -4.07 -0.85 2.40
C TYR A 186 -3.43 -1.10 3.78
N TYR A 187 -2.89 -2.29 4.00
CA TYR A 187 -2.19 -2.63 5.23
C TYR A 187 -1.02 -1.67 5.52
N PRO A 188 -0.62 -1.53 6.80
CA PRO A 188 0.55 -0.73 7.20
C PRO A 188 1.84 -1.15 6.48
N VAL A 189 1.97 -2.43 6.17
CA VAL A 189 2.94 -2.98 5.21
C VAL A 189 2.15 -3.67 4.10
N LYS A 190 2.25 -3.17 2.87
CA LYS A 190 1.61 -3.83 1.71
C LYS A 190 2.47 -5.03 1.31
N PRO A 191 1.91 -6.26 1.33
CA PRO A 191 2.69 -7.44 1.09
C PRO A 191 2.79 -7.71 -0.42
N ARG A 192 3.86 -7.22 -1.04
CA ARG A 192 4.17 -7.38 -2.47
C ARG A 192 5.68 -7.57 -2.62
N ILE A 193 6.16 -7.96 -3.81
CA ILE A 193 7.58 -8.20 -4.12
C ILE A 193 8.48 -7.09 -3.57
N MET A 194 8.12 -5.83 -3.82
CA MET A 194 8.75 -4.66 -3.22
C MET A 194 7.82 -4.08 -2.15
N PRO A 195 7.92 -4.51 -0.88
CA PRO A 195 6.94 -4.18 0.14
C PRO A 195 6.91 -2.68 0.40
N GLU A 196 5.72 -2.17 0.72
CA GLU A 196 5.51 -0.74 0.98
C GLU A 196 5.16 -0.50 2.44
N LEU A 197 5.92 0.32 3.15
CA LEU A 197 5.56 0.85 4.47
C LEU A 197 4.67 2.08 4.28
N ARG A 198 3.48 2.09 4.90
CA ARG A 198 2.41 3.05 4.60
C ARG A 198 1.82 3.78 5.82
N LEU A 199 2.37 3.56 7.01
CA LEU A 199 1.84 4.09 8.27
C LEU A 199 2.22 5.55 8.58
N LEU A 200 3.18 6.13 7.85
CA LEU A 200 3.76 7.43 8.18
C LEU A 200 3.02 8.59 7.50
N ASP A 201 2.75 9.65 8.27
CA ASP A 201 2.21 10.90 7.75
C ASP A 201 3.22 11.57 6.81
N SER A 202 2.70 12.32 5.84
CA SER A 202 3.55 13.20 5.03
C SER A 202 4.26 14.22 5.92
N ARG A 203 5.55 14.43 5.67
CA ARG A 203 6.44 15.38 6.36
C ARG A 203 7.35 16.06 5.35
N GLU A 204 7.97 17.14 5.79
CA GLU A 204 8.91 17.93 5.01
C GLU A 204 10.07 17.04 4.52
N PRO A 205 10.54 17.20 3.27
CA PRO A 205 11.59 16.34 2.72
C PRO A 205 12.91 16.36 3.50
N GLU A 206 13.18 17.43 4.24
CA GLU A 206 14.36 17.58 5.11
C GLU A 206 14.36 16.56 6.26
N ARG A 207 13.17 16.11 6.69
CA ARG A 207 13.02 15.14 7.79
C ARG A 207 13.27 13.70 7.35
N LEU A 208 13.52 13.44 6.07
CA LEU A 208 13.77 12.07 5.59
C LEU A 208 15.03 11.43 6.18
N ALA A 209 16.01 12.22 6.61
CA ALA A 209 17.17 11.70 7.36
C ALA A 209 16.76 11.19 8.75
N GLU A 210 15.80 11.87 9.42
CA GLU A 210 15.24 11.41 10.69
C GLU A 210 14.48 10.09 10.49
N LEU A 211 13.77 9.95 9.36
CA LEU A 211 13.08 8.71 9.02
C LEU A 211 14.05 7.54 8.86
N GLU A 212 15.15 7.75 8.14
CA GLU A 212 16.17 6.73 7.97
C GLU A 212 16.78 6.29 9.31
N HIS A 213 17.05 7.25 10.21
CA HIS A 213 17.55 6.95 11.56
C HIS A 213 16.51 6.21 12.41
N LEU A 214 15.25 6.63 12.35
CA LEU A 214 14.14 5.99 13.05
C LEU A 214 14.00 4.51 12.63
N LEU A 215 14.06 4.24 11.34
CA LEU A 215 13.93 2.88 10.80
C LEU A 215 15.16 2.02 11.09
N ALA A 216 16.36 2.61 11.02
CA ALA A 216 17.59 1.91 11.40
C ALA A 216 17.57 1.50 12.89
N GLY A 217 17.07 2.36 13.77
CA GLY A 217 16.95 2.06 15.20
C GLY A 217 15.93 0.97 15.55
N LEU A 218 15.07 0.59 14.61
CA LEU A 218 14.06 -0.46 14.82
C LEU A 218 14.53 -1.85 14.38
N GLY A 219 15.68 -1.95 13.69
CA GLY A 219 16.22 -3.23 13.24
C GLY A 219 15.25 -4.01 12.33
N LEU A 220 14.49 -3.30 11.48
CA LEU A 220 13.49 -3.93 10.63
C LEU A 220 14.14 -4.96 9.67
N PRO A 221 13.59 -6.17 9.53
CA PRO A 221 14.07 -7.15 8.55
C PRO A 221 14.13 -6.55 7.15
N GLY A 222 15.24 -6.78 6.43
CA GLY A 222 15.44 -6.26 5.08
C GLY A 222 15.78 -4.77 4.97
N TRP A 223 15.74 -3.99 6.05
CA TRP A 223 16.15 -2.58 6.02
C TRP A 223 17.67 -2.44 6.05
N ARG A 224 18.23 -1.76 5.04
CA ARG A 224 19.63 -1.32 5.01
C ARG A 224 19.68 0.15 4.65
N SER A 225 20.33 0.97 5.48
CA SER A 225 20.56 2.38 5.15
C SER A 225 21.57 2.50 4.00
N GLY A 226 21.31 3.40 3.05
CA GLY A 226 22.38 4.02 2.27
C GLY A 226 22.99 3.32 1.04
N ALA A 227 22.46 2.25 0.45
CA ALA A 227 22.97 1.79 -0.86
C ALA A 227 21.87 1.18 -1.75
N PRO A 228 21.69 1.64 -3.00
CA PRO A 228 20.84 0.94 -3.95
C PRO A 228 21.50 -0.40 -4.28
N ARG A 229 20.83 -1.52 -4.00
CA ARG A 229 21.18 -2.77 -4.67
C ARG A 229 20.93 -2.57 -6.16
N ARG A 230 21.91 -2.91 -7.00
CA ARG A 230 21.66 -3.07 -8.44
C ARG A 230 20.76 -4.29 -8.56
N ILE A 231 19.46 -4.08 -8.73
CA ILE A 231 18.50 -5.15 -9.02
C ILE A 231 18.89 -5.69 -10.40
N THR A 232 19.46 -6.88 -10.43
CA THR A 232 19.63 -7.64 -11.67
C THR A 232 18.36 -8.45 -11.91
N ARG A 233 18.15 -8.92 -13.15
CA ARG A 233 16.98 -9.75 -13.51
C ARG A 233 16.89 -11.05 -12.68
N ASP A 234 18.00 -11.44 -12.05
CA ASP A 234 18.13 -12.61 -11.18
C ASP A 234 17.77 -12.31 -9.70
N ASP A 235 17.56 -11.04 -9.34
CA ASP A 235 17.14 -10.59 -8.00
C ASP A 235 15.62 -10.38 -7.88
N GLU A 236 14.85 -10.53 -8.97
CA GLU A 236 13.40 -10.60 -8.88
C GLU A 236 13.02 -11.92 -8.18
N PRO A 237 12.39 -11.89 -6.99
CA PRO A 237 11.88 -13.11 -6.40
C PRO A 237 10.85 -13.69 -7.36
N ALA A 238 11.20 -14.82 -7.99
CA ALA A 238 10.27 -15.66 -8.73
C ALA A 238 9.05 -16.04 -7.85
N ASP A 239 9.23 -16.00 -6.54
CA ASP A 239 8.35 -16.59 -5.54
C ASP A 239 6.94 -16.01 -5.47
N LEU A 240 6.70 -14.71 -5.65
CA LEU A 240 5.32 -14.22 -5.46
C LEU A 240 4.43 -14.47 -6.69
N GLY A 241 4.97 -14.24 -7.89
CA GLY A 241 4.28 -14.58 -9.13
C GLY A 241 4.09 -16.08 -9.25
N GLN A 242 5.15 -16.85 -8.98
CA GLN A 242 5.11 -18.31 -9.00
C GLN A 242 4.23 -18.90 -7.91
N ALA A 243 4.28 -18.45 -6.65
CA ALA A 243 3.39 -18.94 -5.60
C ALA A 243 1.91 -18.61 -5.86
N VAL A 244 1.63 -17.45 -6.47
CA VAL A 244 0.27 -17.12 -6.96
C VAL A 244 -0.15 -18.10 -8.06
N MET A 245 0.72 -18.37 -9.04
CA MET A 245 0.45 -19.32 -10.13
C MET A 245 0.29 -20.77 -9.65
N GLU A 246 1.19 -21.26 -8.80
CA GLU A 246 1.14 -22.61 -8.21
C GLU A 246 -0.16 -22.81 -7.42
N ARG A 247 -0.57 -21.81 -6.64
CA ARG A 247 -1.82 -21.86 -5.86
C ARG A 247 -3.06 -21.81 -6.75
N MET A 248 -3.00 -21.05 -7.83
CA MET A 248 -4.04 -21.04 -8.84
C MET A 248 -4.20 -22.40 -9.48
N CYS A 249 -3.11 -23.05 -9.90
CA CYS A 249 -3.14 -24.40 -10.44
C CYS A 249 -3.75 -25.41 -9.45
N MET A 250 -3.42 -25.33 -8.16
CA MET A 250 -4.00 -26.20 -7.12
C MET A 250 -5.50 -25.97 -6.93
N LYS A 251 -5.96 -24.71 -6.88
CA LYS A 251 -7.39 -24.39 -6.69
C LYS A 251 -8.24 -24.75 -7.90
N THR A 252 -7.77 -24.53 -9.13
CA THR A 252 -8.49 -25.01 -10.33
C THR A 252 -8.57 -26.53 -10.41
N SER A 253 -7.55 -27.24 -9.91
CA SER A 253 -7.55 -28.71 -9.87
C SER A 253 -8.57 -29.27 -8.86
N LEU A 254 -8.77 -28.56 -7.74
CA LEU A 254 -9.75 -28.92 -6.71
C LEU A 254 -11.21 -28.53 -7.05
N MET A 255 -11.41 -27.59 -7.98
CA MET A 255 -12.75 -27.17 -8.43
C MET A 255 -13.25 -27.97 -9.65
N ASN A 256 -12.35 -28.63 -10.37
CA ASN A 256 -12.65 -29.43 -11.56
C ASN A 256 -12.59 -30.95 -11.33
N GLY A 257 -12.43 -31.40 -10.08
CA GLY A 257 -12.51 -32.79 -9.64
C GLY A 257 -13.64 -32.98 -8.65
#